data_AF-A0A933TFY9-F1
#
_entry.id   AF-A0A933TFY9-F1
#
_cell.length_a   1.000
_cell.length_b   1.000
_cell.length_c   1.000
_cell.angle_alpha   90.00
_cell.angle_beta   90.00
_cell.angle_gamma   90.00
#
_symmetry.space_group_name_H-M   'P 1'
#
loop_
_entity.id
_entity.type
_entity.pdbx_description
1 polymer ?
#
loop_
_entity_poly.entity_id
_entity_poly.type
_entity_poly.pdbx_seq_one_letter_code
_entity_poly.pdbx_strand_id
1 'polypeptide(L)'
;MESLNAAIRDPRYIVPFAVLICVIGASAVLGRSTSSAAGEPVPAATATAAPTPAPPGPSPEDAALDARRRSDLVVIATLLETYRTRNATYPSTQNDFATLCAQAFDAGCLLTTVTKELPAKDGTYPYWYQSDGKTYTLFSRLQTAVADSSCPAQVPPALANMPTVCLSGGSR
;
A
#
# COMPACT_ATOMS: atom_id res chain seq x y z
N MET A 1 5.56 -27.73 -29.63
CA MET A 1 4.78 -26.53 -29.24
C MET A 1 3.42 -26.59 -29.91
N GLU A 2 2.52 -27.50 -29.50
CA GLU A 2 1.26 -27.77 -30.22
C GLU A 2 0.11 -28.24 -29.31
N SER A 3 -0.06 -27.67 -28.11
CA SER A 3 -1.15 -28.11 -27.20
C SER A 3 -1.82 -27.00 -26.37
N LEU A 4 -1.91 -25.77 -26.88
CA LEU A 4 -2.54 -24.65 -26.15
C LEU A 4 -3.74 -24.00 -26.86
N ASN A 5 -4.26 -24.59 -27.94
CA ASN A 5 -5.35 -23.98 -28.74
C ASN A 5 -6.75 -24.58 -28.52
N ALA A 6 -6.94 -25.53 -27.59
CA ALA A 6 -8.22 -26.24 -27.47
C ALA A 6 -9.18 -25.73 -26.38
N ALA A 7 -8.78 -24.79 -25.51
CA ALA A 7 -9.57 -24.43 -24.32
C ALA A 7 -10.54 -23.23 -24.50
N ILE A 8 -10.59 -22.59 -25.68
CA ILE A 8 -11.30 -21.30 -25.87
C ILE A 8 -12.72 -21.45 -26.47
N ARG A 9 -13.25 -22.67 -26.60
CA ARG A 9 -14.58 -22.92 -27.23
C ARG A 9 -15.61 -23.61 -26.34
N ASP A 10 -15.59 -23.36 -25.03
CA ASP A 10 -16.67 -23.82 -24.16
C ASP A 10 -17.82 -22.78 -24.09
N PRO A 11 -19.00 -23.06 -24.68
CA PRO A 11 -20.13 -22.11 -24.73
C PRO A 11 -20.73 -21.79 -23.36
N ARG A 12 -20.35 -22.52 -22.29
CA ARG A 12 -20.86 -22.30 -20.93
C ARG A 12 -20.33 -21.02 -20.27
N TYR A 13 -19.29 -20.39 -20.81
CA TYR A 13 -18.68 -19.16 -20.26
C TYR A 13 -19.09 -17.86 -20.97
N ILE A 14 -19.93 -17.93 -22.02
CA ILE A 14 -20.37 -16.74 -22.77
C ILE A 14 -21.53 -16.01 -22.06
N VAL A 15 -22.31 -16.73 -21.26
CA VAL A 15 -23.54 -16.20 -20.62
C VAL A 15 -23.29 -15.18 -19.49
N PRO A 16 -22.26 -15.27 -18.62
CA PRO A 16 -22.09 -14.29 -17.54
C PRO A 16 -21.42 -12.97 -17.97
N PHE A 17 -20.75 -12.91 -19.13
CA PHE A 17 -20.08 -11.67 -19.59
C PHE A 17 -21.05 -10.60 -20.11
N ALA A 18 -22.22 -11.01 -20.61
CA ALA A 18 -23.22 -10.07 -21.13
C ALA A 18 -23.94 -9.27 -20.02
N VAL A 19 -23.99 -9.81 -18.80
CA VAL A 19 -24.71 -9.15 -17.67
C VAL A 19 -23.90 -8.02 -17.05
N LEU A 20 -22.56 -8.05 -17.14
CA LEU A 20 -21.69 -7.04 -16.51
C LEU A 20 -21.65 -5.70 -17.30
N ILE A 21 -21.96 -5.72 -18.60
CA ILE A 21 -21.88 -4.51 -19.45
C ILE A 21 -23.12 -3.61 -19.28
N CYS A 22 -24.26 -4.13 -18.78
CA CYS A 22 -25.48 -3.34 -18.63
C CYS A 22 -25.54 -2.42 -17.40
N VAL A 23 -24.56 -2.45 -16.48
CA VAL A 23 -24.64 -1.68 -15.22
C VAL A 23 -23.94 -0.30 -15.26
N ILE A 24 -23.14 0.00 -16.30
CA ILE A 24 -22.35 1.26 -16.40
C ILE A 24 -23.16 2.38 -17.10
N GLY A 25 -24.47 2.45 -16.84
CA GLY A 25 -25.40 3.20 -17.70
C GLY A 25 -26.36 4.14 -16.98
N ALA A 26 -26.03 4.73 -15.82
CA ALA A 26 -26.80 5.86 -15.30
C ALA A 26 -26.10 6.51 -14.10
N SER A 27 -25.61 7.74 -14.25
CA SER A 27 -25.77 8.83 -13.27
C SER A 27 -25.10 10.11 -13.77
N ALA A 28 -25.83 10.88 -14.56
CA ALA A 28 -25.60 12.31 -14.75
C ALA A 28 -26.72 13.05 -14.01
N VAL A 29 -26.41 13.74 -12.90
CA VAL A 29 -27.31 14.75 -12.32
C VAL A 29 -26.50 15.93 -11.77
N LEU A 30 -26.41 16.96 -12.61
CA LEU A 30 -26.59 18.39 -12.34
C LEU A 30 -26.59 18.83 -10.86
N GLY A 31 -25.54 19.53 -10.44
CA GLY A 31 -25.50 20.33 -9.22
C GLY A 31 -24.90 21.70 -9.48
N ARG A 32 -25.64 22.56 -10.18
CA ARG A 32 -25.27 23.96 -10.46
C ARG A 32 -25.84 24.84 -9.35
N SER A 33 -25.02 25.12 -8.33
CA SER A 33 -25.37 26.11 -7.30
C SER A 33 -24.77 27.45 -7.68
N THR A 34 -25.64 28.35 -8.14
CA THR A 34 -25.40 29.80 -8.22
C THR A 34 -26.05 30.48 -7.01
N SER A 35 -25.56 31.69 -6.70
CA SER A 35 -26.01 32.62 -5.66
C SER A 35 -25.26 32.46 -4.33
N SER A 36 -24.87 33.52 -3.62
CA SER A 36 -25.39 34.88 -3.62
C SER A 36 -24.30 35.90 -3.30
N ALA A 37 -24.48 37.10 -3.83
CA ALA A 37 -23.60 38.24 -3.69
C ALA A 37 -23.63 38.87 -2.29
N ALA A 38 -22.45 39.33 -1.89
CA ALA A 38 -22.14 40.59 -1.23
C ALA A 38 -23.03 41.06 -0.06
N GLY A 39 -22.58 40.74 1.16
CA GLY A 39 -22.65 41.66 2.29
C GLY A 39 -21.22 42.08 2.65
N GLU A 40 -20.96 43.38 2.68
CA GLU A 40 -19.65 43.94 3.05
C GLU A 40 -19.49 43.81 4.58
N PRO A 41 -18.54 42.99 5.08
CA PRO A 41 -18.42 42.75 6.51
C PRO A 41 -17.79 43.95 7.21
N VAL A 42 -18.47 44.44 8.25
CA VAL A 42 -17.95 45.39 9.23
C VAL A 42 -16.63 44.85 9.82
N PRO A 43 -15.56 45.65 9.94
CA PRO A 43 -14.29 45.20 10.51
C PRO A 43 -14.48 44.84 11.99
N ALA A 44 -14.72 43.55 12.24
CA ALA A 44 -14.75 42.98 13.58
C ALA A 44 -13.32 43.01 14.14
N ALA A 45 -13.16 43.59 15.33
CA ALA A 45 -11.88 43.64 16.03
C ALA A 45 -11.31 42.22 16.16
N THR A 46 -10.12 42.01 15.57
CA THR A 46 -9.39 40.74 15.60
C THR A 46 -9.02 40.41 17.03
N ALA A 47 -9.82 39.58 17.69
CA ALA A 47 -9.40 38.97 18.95
C ALA A 47 -8.18 38.09 18.65
N THR A 48 -7.04 38.39 19.29
CA THR A 48 -5.85 37.54 19.24
C THR A 48 -6.24 36.17 19.77
N ALA A 49 -6.34 35.19 18.87
CA ALA A 49 -6.62 33.80 19.25
C ALA A 49 -5.53 33.34 20.22
N ALA A 50 -5.97 32.80 21.36
CA ALA A 50 -5.05 32.15 22.29
C ALA A 50 -4.31 31.02 21.56
N PRO A 51 -3.02 30.80 21.83
CA PRO A 51 -2.26 29.73 21.19
C PRO A 51 -2.93 28.38 21.47
N THR A 52 -3.31 27.67 20.41
CA THR A 52 -3.77 26.28 20.51
C THR A 52 -2.63 25.44 21.10
N PRO A 53 -2.85 24.67 22.18
CA PRO A 53 -1.82 23.80 22.72
C PRO A 53 -1.31 22.85 21.64
N ALA A 54 0.02 22.68 21.57
CA ALA A 54 0.63 21.77 20.62
C ALA A 54 0.10 20.34 20.83
N PRO A 55 -0.11 19.57 19.76
CA PRO A 55 -0.50 18.17 19.90
C PRO A 55 0.57 17.42 20.73
N PRO A 56 0.15 16.48 21.60
CA PRO A 56 1.10 15.69 22.37
C PRO A 56 2.04 14.94 21.43
N GLY A 57 3.32 14.89 21.80
CA GLY A 57 4.32 14.11 21.08
C GLY A 57 4.03 12.61 21.12
N PRO A 58 4.70 11.81 20.27
CA PRO A 58 4.52 10.36 20.24
C PRO A 58 4.91 9.72 21.57
N SER A 59 4.24 8.63 21.95
CA SER A 59 4.60 7.88 23.15
C SER A 59 5.92 7.12 22.95
N PRO A 60 6.65 6.79 24.02
CA PRO A 60 7.85 5.93 23.92
C PRO A 60 7.56 4.55 23.31
N GLU A 61 6.36 4.00 23.55
CA GLU A 61 5.92 2.72 23.01
C GLU A 61 5.73 2.78 21.49
N ASP A 62 5.12 3.86 20.99
CA ASP A 62 4.98 4.12 19.56
C ASP A 62 6.34 4.22 18.86
N ALA A 63 7.28 4.93 19.48
CA ALA A 63 8.64 5.07 18.96
C ALA A 63 9.38 3.72 18.90
N ALA A 64 9.23 2.88 19.94
CA ALA A 64 9.84 1.55 19.97
C ALA A 64 9.23 0.62 18.89
N LEU A 65 7.92 0.67 18.70
CA LEU A 65 7.24 -0.10 17.67
C LEU A 65 7.67 0.34 16.26
N ASP A 66 7.74 1.65 16.02
CA ASP A 66 8.21 2.21 14.75
C ASP A 66 9.66 1.84 14.46
N ALA A 67 10.53 1.83 15.47
CA ALA A 67 11.92 1.36 15.34
C ALA A 67 11.98 -0.12 14.97
N ARG A 68 11.17 -0.97 15.62
CA ARG A 68 11.08 -2.40 15.30
C ARG A 68 10.64 -2.63 13.86
N ARG A 69 9.59 -1.94 13.39
CA ARG A 69 9.10 -2.07 12.01
C ARG A 69 10.18 -1.75 10.98
N ARG A 70 10.96 -0.70 11.20
CA ARG A 70 12.09 -0.34 10.33
C ARG A 70 13.15 -1.44 10.30
N SER A 71 13.48 -2.00 11.47
CA SER A 71 14.39 -3.14 11.57
C SER A 71 13.88 -4.37 10.81
N ASP A 72 12.60 -4.71 10.98
CA ASP A 72 11.97 -5.84 10.31
C ASP A 72 12.02 -5.67 8.78
N LEU A 73 11.79 -4.45 8.24
CA LEU A 73 11.94 -4.18 6.80
C LEU A 73 13.37 -4.45 6.28
N VAL A 74 14.40 -4.11 7.05
CA VAL A 74 15.81 -4.40 6.68
C VAL A 74 16.09 -5.90 6.67
N VAL A 75 15.54 -6.65 7.62
CA VAL A 75 15.63 -8.11 7.64
C VAL A 75 14.95 -8.71 6.40
N ILE A 76 13.74 -8.25 6.07
CA ILE A 76 13.01 -8.73 4.89
C ILE A 76 13.77 -8.40 3.60
N ALA A 77 14.32 -7.20 3.47
CA ALA A 77 15.16 -6.82 2.33
C ALA A 77 16.35 -7.77 2.14
N THR A 78 17.00 -8.17 3.24
CA THR A 78 18.10 -9.15 3.22
C THR A 78 17.62 -10.54 2.75
N LEU A 79 16.43 -10.97 3.19
CA LEU A 79 15.83 -12.23 2.75
C LEU A 79 15.45 -12.19 1.26
N LEU A 80 14.97 -11.05 0.77
CA LEU A 80 14.68 -10.84 -0.65
C LEU A 80 15.93 -10.96 -1.51
N GLU A 81 17.05 -10.34 -1.10
CA GLU A 81 18.33 -10.49 -1.82
C GLU A 81 18.79 -11.95 -1.84
N THR A 82 18.70 -12.64 -0.70
CA THR A 82 19.04 -14.07 -0.61
C THR A 82 18.16 -14.91 -1.53
N TYR A 83 16.85 -14.62 -1.58
CA TYR A 83 15.92 -15.27 -2.50
C TYR A 83 16.31 -15.00 -3.96
N ARG A 84 16.61 -13.75 -4.32
CA ARG A 84 17.03 -13.37 -5.67
C ARG A 84 18.30 -14.08 -6.08
N THR A 85 19.30 -14.19 -5.21
CA THR A 85 20.54 -14.93 -5.52
C THR A 85 20.27 -16.39 -5.88
N ARG A 86 19.27 -17.03 -5.25
CA ARG A 86 18.90 -18.43 -5.53
C ARG A 86 18.01 -18.61 -6.75
N ASN A 87 17.13 -17.65 -7.02
CA ASN A 87 16.07 -17.78 -8.03
C ASN A 87 16.23 -16.84 -9.23
N ALA A 88 17.32 -16.06 -9.27
CA ALA A 88 17.61 -14.99 -10.24
C ALA A 88 16.62 -13.80 -10.27
N THR A 89 15.49 -13.88 -9.57
CA THR A 89 14.43 -12.85 -9.54
C THR A 89 13.83 -12.72 -8.13
N TYR A 90 13.27 -11.57 -7.81
CA TYR A 90 12.42 -11.41 -6.63
C TYR A 90 11.05 -12.08 -6.82
N PRO A 91 10.34 -12.44 -5.75
CA PRO A 91 8.93 -12.85 -5.85
C PRO A 91 8.11 -11.74 -6.51
N SER A 92 7.61 -11.94 -7.73
CA SER A 92 6.88 -10.89 -8.43
C SER A 92 5.44 -10.79 -7.92
N THR A 93 4.98 -9.57 -7.69
CA THR A 93 3.54 -9.25 -7.52
C THR A 93 2.96 -8.64 -8.79
N GLN A 94 3.68 -8.68 -9.91
CA GLN A 94 3.30 -7.99 -11.15
C GLN A 94 3.08 -6.47 -10.94
N ASN A 95 3.85 -5.87 -10.02
CA ASN A 95 3.67 -4.49 -9.55
C ASN A 95 2.34 -4.21 -8.81
N ASP A 96 1.58 -5.21 -8.41
CA ASP A 96 0.46 -5.01 -7.49
C ASP A 96 0.91 -4.98 -6.02
N PHE A 97 0.10 -4.36 -5.16
CA PHE A 97 0.30 -4.39 -3.72
C PHE A 97 -0.24 -5.69 -3.14
N ALA A 98 0.61 -6.45 -2.46
CA ALA A 98 0.23 -7.61 -1.68
C ALA A 98 0.70 -7.45 -0.23
N THR A 99 0.11 -8.23 0.67
CA THR A 99 0.73 -8.44 1.99
C THR A 99 2.00 -9.28 1.84
N LEU A 100 2.95 -9.15 2.76
CA LEU A 100 4.22 -9.87 2.65
C LEU A 100 3.99 -11.38 2.73
N CYS A 101 3.24 -11.85 3.73
CA CYS A 101 2.82 -13.24 3.84
C CYS A 101 1.67 -13.38 4.86
N ALA A 102 0.56 -12.70 4.61
CA ALA A 102 -0.65 -12.84 5.43
C ALA A 102 -1.57 -13.94 4.90
N GLN A 103 -1.53 -14.18 3.58
CA GLN A 103 -2.25 -15.24 2.89
C GLN A 103 -1.25 -16.19 2.24
N ALA A 104 -1.57 -17.48 2.17
CA ALA A 104 -0.66 -18.49 1.61
C ALA A 104 -0.30 -18.25 0.12
N PHE A 105 -1.11 -17.49 -0.60
CA PHE A 105 -0.90 -17.13 -2.00
C PHE A 105 -0.15 -15.80 -2.21
N ASP A 106 0.22 -15.10 -1.14
CA ASP A 106 1.03 -13.89 -1.24
C ASP A 106 2.41 -14.23 -1.81
N ALA A 107 2.87 -13.47 -2.80
CA ALA A 107 4.17 -13.71 -3.43
C ALA A 107 5.33 -13.71 -2.41
N GLY A 108 5.27 -12.84 -1.39
CA GLY A 108 6.30 -12.78 -0.36
C GLY A 108 6.35 -14.01 0.56
N CYS A 109 5.32 -14.88 0.57
CA CYS A 109 5.40 -16.17 1.27
C CYS A 109 6.47 -17.10 0.69
N LEU A 110 6.92 -16.87 -0.54
CA LEU A 110 8.05 -17.61 -1.12
C LEU A 110 9.36 -17.40 -0.34
N LEU A 111 9.47 -16.34 0.46
CA LEU A 111 10.60 -16.12 1.37
C LEU A 111 10.70 -17.19 2.47
N THR A 112 9.63 -17.95 2.72
CA THR A 112 9.65 -19.09 3.67
C THR A 112 10.52 -20.28 3.22
N THR A 113 10.97 -20.24 1.96
CA THR A 113 11.98 -21.15 1.40
C THR A 113 13.41 -20.74 1.78
N VAL A 114 13.61 -19.48 2.20
CA VAL A 114 14.89 -18.95 2.69
C VAL A 114 15.01 -19.12 4.20
N THR A 115 13.97 -18.75 4.95
CA THR A 115 13.91 -18.88 6.42
C THR A 115 12.51 -19.28 6.87
N LYS A 116 12.38 -20.03 7.98
CA LYS A 116 11.08 -20.30 8.61
C LYS A 116 10.57 -19.14 9.46
N GLU A 117 11.47 -18.25 9.88
CA GLU A 117 11.18 -17.13 10.76
C GLU A 117 11.08 -15.82 9.95
N LEU A 118 10.06 -15.72 9.09
CA LEU A 118 9.79 -14.51 8.33
C LEU A 118 9.04 -13.50 9.22
N PRO A 119 9.58 -12.31 9.52
CA PRO A 119 8.82 -11.27 10.20
C PRO A 119 7.78 -10.68 9.24
N ALA A 120 6.64 -11.36 9.03
CA ALA A 120 5.62 -10.94 8.08
C ALA A 120 4.65 -9.87 8.63
N LYS A 121 4.72 -9.58 9.94
CA LYS A 121 3.87 -8.63 10.64
C LYS A 121 4.55 -8.09 11.90
N ASP A 122 4.08 -6.94 12.38
CA ASP A 122 4.53 -6.33 13.63
C ASP A 122 3.84 -6.92 14.89
N GLY A 123 2.99 -7.93 14.71
CA GLY A 123 2.14 -8.51 15.75
C GLY A 123 0.66 -8.23 15.51
N THR A 124 0.32 -7.03 15.00
CA THR A 124 -1.04 -6.57 14.74
C THR A 124 -1.31 -6.43 13.25
N TYR A 125 -0.41 -5.76 12.52
CA TYR A 125 -0.56 -5.43 11.10
C TYR A 125 0.48 -6.15 10.25
N PRO A 126 0.08 -6.64 9.06
CA PRO A 126 1.03 -7.22 8.12
C PRO A 126 1.99 -6.16 7.59
N TYR A 127 3.12 -6.59 7.03
CA TYR A 127 3.89 -5.77 6.10
C TYR A 127 3.33 -5.90 4.69
N TRP A 128 3.59 -4.91 3.84
CA TRP A 128 3.18 -4.93 2.44
C TRP A 128 4.39 -4.98 1.53
N TYR A 129 4.16 -5.50 0.34
CA TYR A 129 5.18 -5.83 -0.63
C TYR A 129 4.66 -5.57 -2.05
N GLN A 130 5.54 -5.03 -2.89
CA GLN A 130 5.33 -4.81 -4.31
C GLN A 130 6.63 -5.12 -5.06
N SER A 131 6.56 -5.86 -6.17
CA SER A 131 7.73 -6.16 -7.00
C SER A 131 7.36 -6.48 -8.45
N ASP A 132 8.22 -6.07 -9.38
CA ASP A 132 8.22 -6.49 -10.80
C ASP A 132 9.11 -7.72 -11.06
N GLY A 133 9.75 -8.27 -10.02
CA GLY A 133 10.74 -9.35 -10.11
C GLY A 133 12.20 -8.86 -10.25
N LYS A 134 12.44 -7.58 -10.52
CA LYS A 134 13.78 -6.96 -10.62
C LYS A 134 14.05 -5.93 -9.52
N THR A 135 13.02 -5.22 -9.12
CA THR A 135 12.99 -4.24 -8.04
C THR A 135 11.86 -4.59 -7.08
N TYR A 136 11.97 -4.10 -5.86
CA TYR A 136 10.90 -4.25 -4.88
C TYR A 136 10.74 -3.01 -4.03
N THR A 137 9.57 -2.85 -3.44
CA THR A 137 9.32 -1.93 -2.33
C THR A 137 8.58 -2.65 -1.22
N LEU A 138 9.09 -2.50 -0.01
CA LEU A 138 8.47 -2.94 1.23
C LEU A 138 7.78 -1.75 1.89
N PHE A 139 6.66 -1.98 2.56
CA PHE A 139 5.94 -0.93 3.28
C PHE A 139 5.50 -1.41 4.66
N SER A 140 5.44 -0.46 5.61
CA SER A 140 4.85 -0.65 6.92
C SER A 140 4.20 0.64 7.40
N ARG A 141 3.08 0.49 8.12
CA ARG A 141 2.45 1.60 8.86
C ARG A 141 3.36 2.03 10.01
N LEU A 142 3.45 3.33 10.28
CA LEU A 142 4.02 3.89 11.50
C LEU A 142 2.90 4.37 12.45
N GLN A 143 3.22 4.53 13.74
CA GLN A 143 2.35 5.25 14.68
C GLN A 143 2.60 6.75 14.60
N THR A 144 3.85 7.14 14.35
CA THR A 144 4.26 8.55 14.31
C THR A 144 4.41 9.03 12.87
N ALA A 145 3.82 10.19 12.57
CA ALA A 145 4.07 10.88 11.30
C ALA A 145 5.56 11.21 11.14
N VAL A 146 6.11 10.91 9.98
CA VAL A 146 7.47 11.32 9.58
C VAL A 146 7.35 12.43 8.55
N ALA A 147 8.15 13.49 8.71
CA ALA A 147 8.07 14.67 7.84
C ALA A 147 8.37 14.32 6.38
N ASP A 148 9.32 13.40 6.16
CA ASP A 148 9.79 13.01 4.84
C ASP A 148 9.85 11.48 4.74
N SER A 149 8.80 10.85 4.20
CA SER A 149 8.89 9.45 3.78
C SER A 149 9.45 9.43 2.35
N SER A 150 10.57 8.74 2.12
CA SER A 150 11.12 8.52 0.76
C SER A 150 10.32 7.50 -0.05
N CYS A 151 9.02 7.41 0.21
CA CYS A 151 8.14 6.41 -0.39
C CYS A 151 7.66 6.82 -1.76
N PRO A 152 7.44 5.84 -2.66
CA PRO A 152 6.84 6.13 -3.95
C PRO A 152 5.46 6.78 -3.74
N ALA A 153 5.04 7.57 -4.73
CA ALA A 153 3.75 8.27 -4.67
C ALA A 153 2.56 7.29 -4.54
N GLN A 154 2.72 6.07 -5.06
CA GLN A 154 1.76 4.98 -4.87
C GLN A 154 2.12 4.19 -3.62
N VAL A 155 1.18 4.11 -2.69
CA VAL A 155 1.26 3.28 -1.49
C VAL A 155 0.09 2.29 -1.48
N PRO A 156 0.19 1.17 -0.74
CA PRO A 156 -0.93 0.25 -0.59
C PRO A 156 -2.21 0.99 -0.15
N PRO A 157 -3.39 0.70 -0.73
CA PRO A 157 -4.64 1.37 -0.34
C PRO A 157 -4.96 1.23 1.16
N ALA A 158 -4.58 0.11 1.76
CA ALA A 158 -4.71 -0.13 3.20
C ALA A 158 -3.85 0.80 4.06
N LEU A 159 -2.85 1.48 3.47
CA LEU A 159 -1.97 2.45 4.12
C LEU A 159 -2.29 3.90 3.73
N ALA A 160 -3.34 4.12 2.92
CA ALA A 160 -3.72 5.45 2.50
C ALA A 160 -4.03 6.34 3.72
N ASN A 161 -3.45 7.53 3.76
CA ASN A 161 -3.62 8.52 4.83
C ASN A 161 -3.05 8.11 6.20
N MET A 162 -2.20 7.08 6.26
CA MET A 162 -1.49 6.71 7.48
C MET A 162 -0.01 7.03 7.38
N PRO A 163 0.64 7.39 8.50
CA PRO A 163 2.10 7.42 8.57
C PRO A 163 2.67 6.10 8.06
N THR A 164 3.61 6.17 7.12
CA THR A 164 4.15 4.99 6.43
C THR A 164 5.66 5.12 6.30
N VAL A 165 6.35 3.99 6.44
CA VAL A 165 7.74 3.83 6.06
C VAL A 165 7.83 2.79 4.96
N CYS A 166 8.82 2.94 4.10
CA CYS A 166 9.10 2.01 3.03
C CYS A 166 10.60 1.80 2.86
N LEU A 167 10.94 0.70 2.21
CA LEU A 167 12.30 0.36 1.84
C LEU A 167 12.28 -0.23 0.43
N SER A 168 12.96 0.41 -0.51
CA SER A 168 13.08 -0.07 -1.89
C SER A 168 14.46 -0.68 -2.15
N GLY A 169 14.52 -1.68 -3.03
CA GLY A 169 15.75 -2.36 -3.41
C GLY A 169 15.68 -3.03 -4.78
N GLY A 170 16.75 -3.74 -5.14
CA GLY A 170 16.92 -4.38 -6.44
C GLY A 170 17.87 -3.66 -7.40
N SER A 171 18.14 -4.30 -8.53
CA SER A 171 19.00 -3.77 -9.61
C SER A 171 18.12 -3.21 -10.72
N ARG A 172 18.34 -1.95 -11.08
CA ARG A 172 17.74 -1.33 -12.27
C ARG A 172 18.29 -1.97 -13.56
#